data_AF-A0A2J7QP77-F1
#
_entry.id   AF-A0A2J7QP77-F1
#
_cell.length_a   1.000
_cell.length_b   1.000
_cell.length_c   1.000
_cell.angle_alpha   90.00
_cell.angle_beta   90.00
_cell.angle_gamma   90.00
#
_symmetry.space_group_name_H-M   'P 1'
#
loop_
_entity.id
_entity.type
_entity.pdbx_description
1 polymer ?
#
loop_
_entity_poly.entity_id
_entity_poly.type
_entity_poly.pdbx_seq_one_letter_code
_entity_poly.pdbx_strand_id
1 'polypeptide(L)'
;MLKTAYKDDAMGKTQVFEWFSRFKNGEMSIDDKPRSGRPSTARTHENVEKIREIIKEDRRRTIEEIVEVSLRGSMLCYPVHLSEDSKGIAKDSLHHSFTGLQSVDEICCAHGLSNQQFEDQVERDPDVVLIWK
;
A
#
# COMPACT_ATOMS: atom_id res chain seq x y z
N MET A 1 -19.17 29.30 16.88
CA MET A 1 -19.90 28.28 17.68
C MET A 1 -19.07 27.00 17.82
N LEU A 2 -18.85 26.19 16.78
CA LEU A 2 -18.01 24.97 16.92
C LEU A 2 -16.56 25.28 17.34
N LYS A 3 -15.86 26.18 16.63
CA LYS A 3 -14.51 26.64 17.03
C LYS A 3 -14.47 27.32 18.41
N THR A 4 -15.59 27.89 18.84
CA THR A 4 -15.69 28.54 20.16
C THR A 4 -15.76 27.50 21.27
N ALA A 5 -16.44 26.38 21.04
CA ALA A 5 -16.58 25.30 22.01
C ALA A 5 -15.38 24.32 22.00
N TYR A 6 -14.86 23.99 20.82
CA TYR A 6 -13.88 22.91 20.61
C TYR A 6 -12.49 23.39 20.17
N LYS A 7 -12.30 24.70 19.94
CA LYS A 7 -11.01 25.32 19.55
C LYS A 7 -10.35 24.58 18.38
N ASP A 8 -9.17 24.01 18.60
CA ASP A 8 -8.33 23.37 17.59
C ASP A 8 -8.83 21.96 17.23
N ASP A 9 -9.63 21.33 18.11
CA ASP A 9 -10.28 20.04 17.86
C ASP A 9 -11.59 20.19 17.05
N ALA A 10 -11.95 21.42 16.66
CA ALA A 10 -13.15 21.66 15.88
C ALA A 10 -12.99 21.17 14.43
N MET A 11 -14.00 20.45 13.93
CA MET A 11 -14.04 20.03 12.53
C MET A 11 -13.89 21.19 11.55
N GLY A 12 -13.26 20.90 10.41
CA GLY A 12 -13.12 21.83 9.30
C GLY A 12 -14.47 22.21 8.70
N LYS A 13 -14.54 23.41 8.09
CA LYS A 13 -15.79 23.94 7.50
C LYS A 13 -16.41 22.95 6.51
N THR A 14 -15.62 22.35 5.62
CA THR A 14 -16.08 21.38 4.62
C THR A 14 -16.75 20.15 5.25
N GLN A 15 -16.13 19.57 6.28
CA GLN A 15 -16.67 18.40 6.98
C GLN A 15 -18.01 18.72 7.65
N VAL A 16 -18.15 19.92 8.24
CA VAL A 16 -19.41 20.36 8.86
C VAL A 16 -20.54 20.46 7.83
N PHE A 17 -20.27 21.00 6.63
CA PHE A 17 -21.28 21.07 5.56
C PHE A 17 -21.66 19.70 5.00
N GLU A 18 -20.70 18.78 4.91
CA GLU A 18 -20.97 17.42 4.50
C GLU A 18 -21.90 16.70 5.49
N TRP A 19 -21.58 16.75 6.79
CA TRP A 19 -22.44 16.19 7.85
C TRP A 19 -23.83 16.82 7.87
N PHE A 20 -23.93 18.14 7.74
CA PHE A 20 -25.22 18.83 7.65
C PHE A 20 -26.06 18.32 6.48
N SER A 21 -25.43 18.10 5.32
CA SER A 21 -26.12 17.60 4.12
C SER A 21 -26.59 16.16 4.31
N ARG A 22 -25.77 15.30 4.93
CA ARG A 22 -26.14 13.91 5.28
C ARG A 22 -27.35 13.88 6.21
N PHE A 23 -27.32 14.63 7.31
CA PHE A 23 -28.44 14.70 8.25
C PHE A 23 -29.71 15.26 7.62
N LYS A 24 -29.59 16.30 6.78
CA LYS A 24 -30.74 16.86 6.04
C LYS A 24 -31.38 15.82 5.11
N ASN A 25 -30.59 14.90 4.56
CA ASN A 25 -31.04 13.83 3.69
C ASN A 25 -31.54 12.58 4.45
N GLY A 26 -31.64 12.65 5.80
CA GLY A 26 -32.11 11.55 6.63
C GLY A 26 -31.07 10.48 6.96
N GLU A 27 -29.80 10.67 6.58
CA GLU A 27 -28.71 9.78 6.98
C GLU A 27 -28.27 10.14 8.41
N MET A 28 -28.88 9.48 9.39
CA MET A 28 -28.67 9.74 10.82
C MET A 28 -27.57 8.86 11.46
N SER A 29 -26.95 7.97 10.69
CA SER A 29 -25.82 7.17 11.18
C SER A 29 -24.61 8.05 11.40
N ILE A 30 -23.99 7.94 12.58
CA ILE A 30 -22.71 8.57 12.90
C ILE A 30 -21.52 7.65 12.64
N ASP A 31 -21.78 6.36 12.38
CA ASP A 31 -20.74 5.38 12.10
C ASP A 31 -20.13 5.62 10.73
N ASP A 32 -18.82 5.36 10.64
CA ASP A 32 -18.15 5.31 9.35
C ASP A 32 -18.80 4.26 8.47
N LYS A 33 -19.07 4.62 7.21
CA LYS A 33 -19.41 3.63 6.18
C LYS A 33 -18.31 2.59 6.10
N PRO A 34 -18.61 1.35 5.67
CA PRO A 34 -17.58 0.37 5.37
C PRO A 34 -16.51 1.04 4.52
N ARG A 35 -15.32 1.21 5.10
CA ARG A 35 -14.18 1.72 4.35
C ARG A 35 -13.93 0.68 3.28
N SER A 36 -13.76 1.13 2.05
CA SER A 36 -13.07 0.31 1.05
C SER A 36 -11.65 0.12 1.57
N GLY A 37 -11.46 -0.85 2.47
CA GLY A 37 -10.13 -1.37 2.74
C GLY A 37 -9.52 -1.78 1.40
N ARG A 38 -8.20 -1.78 1.32
CA ARG A 38 -7.54 -2.17 0.07
C ARG A 38 -7.99 -3.58 -0.31
N PRO A 39 -8.65 -3.78 -1.46
CA PRO A 39 -9.00 -5.12 -1.90
C PRO A 39 -7.71 -5.93 -1.99
N SER A 40 -7.72 -7.19 -1.51
CA SER A 40 -6.67 -8.13 -1.91
C SER A 40 -6.85 -8.36 -3.42
N THR A 41 -6.15 -7.57 -4.21
CA THR A 41 -6.17 -7.64 -5.67
C THR A 41 -5.50 -8.90 -6.17
N ALA A 42 -4.75 -9.61 -5.33
CA ALA A 42 -4.10 -10.87 -5.69
C ALA A 42 -5.12 -11.98 -6.03
N ARG A 43 -6.22 -12.12 -5.28
CA ARG A 43 -7.20 -13.22 -5.44
C ARG A 43 -8.50 -12.77 -6.09
N THR A 44 -8.42 -12.16 -7.27
CA THR A 44 -9.58 -11.88 -8.12
C THR A 44 -9.91 -13.07 -9.01
N HIS A 45 -11.15 -13.14 -9.52
CA HIS A 45 -11.54 -14.19 -10.47
C HIS A 45 -10.67 -14.14 -11.75
N GLU A 46 -10.40 -12.92 -12.24
CA GLU A 46 -9.52 -12.66 -13.38
C GLU A 46 -8.11 -13.24 -13.17
N ASN A 47 -7.49 -12.97 -12.02
CA ASN A 47 -6.15 -13.49 -11.73
C ASN A 47 -6.13 -15.02 -11.63
N VAL A 48 -7.19 -15.62 -11.08
CA VAL A 48 -7.33 -17.08 -11.01
C VAL A 48 -7.39 -17.69 -12.41
N GLU A 49 -8.16 -17.11 -13.32
CA GLU A 49 -8.23 -17.62 -14.70
C GLU A 49 -6.93 -17.40 -15.46
N LYS A 50 -6.28 -16.23 -15.29
CA LYS A 50 -4.96 -15.96 -15.90
C LYS A 50 -3.90 -16.97 -15.43
N ILE A 51 -3.84 -17.29 -14.14
CA ILE A 51 -2.94 -18.32 -13.61
C ILE A 51 -3.26 -19.70 -14.20
N ARG A 52 -4.56 -20.05 -14.33
CA ARG A 52 -4.97 -21.32 -14.95
C ARG A 52 -4.53 -21.41 -16.40
N GLU A 53 -4.58 -20.33 -17.16
CA GLU A 53 -4.12 -20.28 -18.55
C GLU A 53 -2.60 -20.49 -18.64
N ILE A 54 -1.80 -19.77 -17.84
CA ILE A 54 -0.34 -19.92 -17.81
C ILE A 54 0.06 -21.37 -17.48
N ILE A 55 -0.58 -21.99 -16.47
CA ILE A 55 -0.31 -23.38 -16.09
C ILE A 55 -0.73 -24.35 -17.20
N LYS A 56 -1.81 -24.07 -17.95
CA LYS A 56 -2.23 -24.91 -19.09
C LYS A 56 -1.24 -24.82 -20.24
N GLU A 57 -0.68 -23.64 -20.51
CA GLU A 57 0.32 -23.42 -21.54
C GLU A 57 1.64 -24.13 -21.22
N ASP A 58 2.15 -23.96 -19.99
CA ASP A 58 3.35 -24.64 -19.52
C ASP A 58 3.29 -24.98 -18.03
N ARG A 59 3.15 -26.29 -17.76
CA ARG A 59 3.10 -26.84 -16.40
C ARG A 59 4.46 -26.88 -15.70
N ARG A 60 5.56 -26.59 -16.40
CA ARG A 60 6.92 -26.58 -15.83
C ARG A 60 7.32 -25.23 -15.26
N ARG A 61 6.50 -24.20 -15.47
CA ARG A 61 6.70 -22.86 -14.92
C ARG A 61 6.86 -22.90 -13.41
N THR A 62 7.81 -22.16 -12.88
CA THR A 62 7.97 -22.02 -11.43
C THR A 62 6.88 -21.10 -10.88
N ILE A 63 6.69 -21.14 -9.55
CA ILE A 63 5.77 -20.24 -8.87
C ILE A 63 6.19 -18.77 -9.11
N GLU A 64 7.49 -18.49 -9.08
CA GLU A 64 8.06 -17.15 -9.31
C GLU A 64 7.70 -16.62 -10.70
N GLU A 65 7.88 -17.43 -11.74
CA GLU A 65 7.53 -17.06 -13.12
C GLU A 65 6.02 -16.81 -13.29
N ILE A 66 5.18 -17.62 -12.63
CA ILE A 66 3.72 -17.43 -12.68
C ILE A 66 3.34 -16.11 -11.99
N VAL A 67 3.89 -15.84 -10.81
CA VAL A 67 3.64 -14.61 -10.06
C VAL A 67 4.08 -13.39 -10.86
N GLU A 68 5.25 -13.44 -11.49
CA GLU A 68 5.77 -12.33 -12.29
C GLU A 68 4.84 -11.98 -13.45
N VAL A 69 4.30 -12.97 -14.17
CA VAL A 69 3.45 -12.75 -15.34
C VAL A 69 2.01 -12.42 -14.97
N SER A 70 1.49 -12.95 -13.85
CA SER A 70 0.06 -12.84 -13.52
C SER A 70 -0.25 -11.89 -12.37
N LEU A 71 0.62 -11.75 -11.37
CA LEU A 71 0.31 -11.12 -10.09
C LEU A 71 1.19 -9.91 -9.73
N ARG A 72 2.28 -9.63 -10.46
CA ARG A 72 3.21 -8.51 -10.14
C ARG A 72 2.52 -7.16 -9.92
N GLY A 73 1.50 -6.82 -10.71
CA GLY A 73 0.71 -5.58 -10.55
C GLY A 73 -0.51 -5.70 -9.65
N SER A 74 -0.81 -6.91 -9.16
CA SER A 74 -1.94 -7.22 -8.29
C SER A 74 -1.54 -7.49 -6.84
N MET A 75 -0.26 -7.69 -6.58
CA MET A 75 0.32 -7.85 -5.26
C MET A 75 1.11 -6.62 -4.87
N LEU A 76 1.34 -6.46 -3.59
CA LEU A 76 2.06 -5.34 -3.03
C LEU A 76 3.45 -5.70 -2.56
N CYS A 77 4.43 -4.93 -3.00
CA CYS A 77 5.80 -5.02 -2.55
C CYS A 77 5.96 -4.29 -1.22
N TYR A 78 6.56 -4.95 -0.23
CA TYR A 78 6.90 -4.39 1.07
C TYR A 78 8.40 -4.64 1.34
N PRO A 79 9.23 -3.60 1.29
CA PRO A 79 10.66 -3.75 1.56
C PRO A 79 10.93 -3.97 3.05
N VAL A 80 11.83 -4.89 3.36
CA VAL A 80 12.29 -5.23 4.71
C VAL A 80 13.81 -5.25 4.74
N HIS A 81 14.39 -4.51 5.67
CA HIS A 81 15.82 -4.59 5.95
C HIS A 81 16.14 -5.81 6.83
N LEU A 82 17.18 -6.57 6.47
CA LEU A 82 17.58 -7.79 7.17
C LEU A 82 18.60 -7.57 8.28
N SER A 83 19.36 -6.46 8.29
CA SER A 83 20.38 -6.24 9.31
C SER A 83 19.83 -5.64 10.62
N GLU A 84 20.30 -6.17 11.77
CA GLU A 84 19.99 -5.69 13.12
C GLU A 84 20.98 -4.62 13.64
N ASP A 85 22.06 -4.33 12.90
CA ASP A 85 23.16 -3.51 13.39
C ASP A 85 22.93 -2.01 13.15
N SER A 86 22.44 -1.37 14.20
CA SER A 86 22.34 0.08 14.42
C SER A 86 23.70 0.77 14.63
N LYS A 87 24.78 0.23 14.04
CA LYS A 87 26.13 0.78 14.17
C LYS A 87 26.78 0.96 12.81
N GLY A 88 26.42 2.09 12.21
CA GLY A 88 27.25 2.73 11.20
C GLY A 88 26.70 2.62 9.81
N ILE A 89 25.51 3.17 9.55
CA ILE A 89 25.20 3.60 8.20
C ILE A 89 24.53 4.97 8.29
N ALA A 90 25.15 5.96 7.67
CA ALA A 90 24.44 7.10 7.12
C ALA A 90 23.52 6.54 6.02
N LYS A 91 22.38 5.96 6.42
CA LYS A 91 21.45 5.29 5.51
C LYS A 91 20.32 6.29 5.29
N ASP A 92 20.18 6.72 4.05
CA ASP A 92 19.23 7.75 3.62
C ASP A 92 17.84 7.56 4.22
N SER A 93 17.10 8.67 4.37
CA SER A 93 15.72 8.72 4.86
C SER A 93 14.81 7.62 4.28
N LEU A 94 15.12 7.11 3.08
CA LEU A 94 14.37 6.02 2.48
C LEU A 94 14.44 4.70 3.26
N HIS A 95 15.63 4.21 3.64
CA HIS A 95 15.82 2.88 4.22
C HIS A 95 15.17 2.71 5.61
N HIS A 96 14.94 3.82 6.34
CA HIS A 96 14.17 3.77 7.59
C HIS A 96 12.73 3.27 7.38
N SER A 97 12.22 3.40 6.15
CA SER A 97 10.86 3.01 5.78
C SER A 97 10.76 1.51 5.46
N PHE A 98 11.90 0.80 5.35
CA PHE A 98 11.97 -0.61 4.92
C PHE A 98 11.73 -1.57 6.10
N THR A 99 10.56 -1.42 6.72
CA THR A 99 10.12 -2.18 7.89
C THR A 99 9.14 -3.31 7.54
N GLY A 100 8.73 -3.42 6.27
CA GLY A 100 7.67 -4.31 5.82
C GLY A 100 6.24 -3.85 6.14
N LEU A 101 6.10 -2.64 6.69
CA LEU A 101 4.80 -2.04 7.05
C LEU A 101 4.17 -1.22 5.92
N GLN A 102 5.00 -0.52 5.14
CA GLN A 102 4.54 0.34 4.04
C GLN A 102 4.84 -0.32 2.70
N SER A 103 3.91 -0.22 1.75
CA SER A 103 4.16 -0.73 0.40
C SER A 103 5.11 0.19 -0.37
N VAL A 104 5.77 -0.33 -1.40
CA VAL A 104 6.66 0.46 -2.27
C VAL A 104 5.96 1.72 -2.79
N ASP A 105 4.72 1.62 -3.27
CA ASP A 105 3.97 2.80 -3.72
C ASP A 105 3.79 3.87 -2.62
N GLU A 106 3.56 3.46 -1.37
CA GLU A 106 3.38 4.39 -0.23
C GLU A 106 4.68 5.09 0.12
N ILE A 107 5.78 4.34 0.09
CA ILE A 107 7.13 4.86 0.32
C ILE A 107 7.52 5.82 -0.83
N CYS A 108 7.31 5.42 -2.09
CA CYS A 108 7.55 6.25 -3.26
C CYS A 108 6.77 7.56 -3.19
N CYS A 109 5.48 7.52 -2.84
CA CYS A 109 4.67 8.71 -2.65
C CYS A 109 5.19 9.61 -1.51
N ALA A 110 5.63 9.03 -0.39
CA ALA A 110 6.12 9.79 0.77
C ALA A 110 7.47 10.48 0.49
N HIS A 111 8.35 9.84 -0.29
CA HIS A 111 9.71 10.33 -0.59
C HIS A 111 9.83 11.01 -1.95
N GLY A 112 8.75 11.08 -2.74
CA GLY A 112 8.74 11.70 -4.06
C GLY A 112 9.56 10.93 -5.12
N LEU A 113 9.62 9.60 -4.99
CA LEU A 113 10.37 8.71 -5.88
C LEU A 113 9.44 8.05 -6.91
N SER A 114 9.98 7.72 -8.08
CA SER A 114 9.32 6.81 -9.01
C SER A 114 9.60 5.34 -8.65
N ASN A 115 8.72 4.43 -9.07
CA ASN A 115 8.93 2.99 -8.85
C ASN A 115 10.24 2.48 -9.48
N GLN A 116 10.65 3.03 -10.63
CA GLN A 116 11.94 2.67 -11.23
C GLN A 116 13.12 3.10 -10.35
N GLN A 117 13.09 4.32 -9.80
CA GLN A 117 14.15 4.81 -8.92
C GLN A 117 14.25 3.97 -7.63
N PHE A 118 13.11 3.50 -7.14
CA PHE A 118 13.03 2.61 -5.99
C PHE A 118 13.59 1.22 -6.31
N GLU A 119 13.13 0.59 -7.39
CA GLU A 119 13.63 -0.72 -7.85
C GLU A 119 15.15 -0.67 -8.07
N ASP A 120 15.64 0.36 -8.76
CA ASP A 120 17.06 0.58 -9.00
C ASP A 120 17.90 0.72 -7.72
N GLN A 121 17.32 1.21 -6.62
CA GLN A 121 18.00 1.33 -5.32
C GLN A 121 17.94 0.03 -4.51
N VAL A 122 16.80 -0.66 -4.54
CA VAL A 122 16.59 -1.89 -3.77
C VAL A 122 17.24 -3.11 -4.41
N GLU A 123 17.21 -3.25 -5.73
CA GLU A 123 17.90 -4.36 -6.42
C GLU A 123 19.42 -4.37 -6.17
N ARG A 124 19.99 -3.24 -5.77
CA ARG A 124 21.41 -3.09 -5.44
C ARG A 124 21.74 -3.34 -3.97
N ASP A 125 20.76 -3.41 -3.07
CA ASP A 125 21.01 -3.60 -1.64
C ASP A 125 20.78 -5.07 -1.22
N PRO A 126 21.84 -5.85 -0.96
CA PRO A 126 21.71 -7.24 -0.55
C PRO A 126 21.08 -7.41 0.84
N ASP A 127 20.98 -6.35 1.64
CA ASP A 127 20.36 -6.38 2.96
C ASP A 127 18.85 -6.08 2.92
N VAL A 128 18.26 -5.91 1.73
CA VAL A 128 16.82 -5.59 1.57
C VAL A 128 16.10 -6.72 0.85
N VAL A 129 15.01 -7.20 1.45
CA VAL A 129 14.11 -8.19 0.86
C VAL A 129 12.76 -7.55 0.55
N LEU A 130 12.21 -7.87 -0.62
CA LEU A 130 10.86 -7.49 -1.01
C LEU A 130 9.87 -8.60 -0.68
N ILE A 131 8.94 -8.31 0.24
CA ILE A 131 7.82 -9.20 0.55
C ILE A 131 6.62 -8.81 -0.31
N TRP A 132 6.05 -9.77 -1.01
CA TRP A 132 4.85 -9.57 -1.84
C TRP A 132 3.60 -10.01 -1.07
N LYS A 133 2.62 -9.13 -0.86
CA LYS A 133 1.36 -9.43 -0.13
C LYS A 133 0.11 -9.12 -0.95
#